data_AF-A0A8C3N5H4-F1
#
_entry.id   AF-A0A8C3N5H4-F1
#
_cell.length_a   1.000
_cell.length_b   1.000
_cell.length_c   1.000
_cell.angle_alpha   90.00
_cell.angle_beta   90.00
_cell.angle_gamma   90.00
#
_symmetry.space_group_name_H-M   'P 1'
#
loop_
_entity.id
_entity.type
_entity.pdbx_description
1 polymer ?
#
loop_
_entity_poly.entity_id
_entity_poly.type
_entity_poly.pdbx_seq_one_letter_code
_entity_poly.pdbx_strand_id
1 'polypeptide(L)' 'NRNAYNVYNVQYYFFFLAEYANIMLINTLTTILFFNPSFLNPPQELFPVILATKVLLLLAGFL' A
#
# COMPACT_ATOMS: atom_id res chain seq x y z
N ASN A 1 3.45 10.44 -35.09
CA ASN A 1 2.46 9.48 -34.55
C ASN A 1 2.14 9.82 -33.09
N ARG A 2 1.25 10.80 -32.83
CA ARG A 2 0.94 11.29 -31.47
C ARG A 2 0.19 10.27 -30.60
N ASN A 3 -0.52 9.34 -31.22
CA ASN A 3 -1.28 8.31 -30.53
C ASN A 3 -0.37 7.28 -29.85
N ALA A 4 0.73 6.88 -30.50
CA ALA A 4 1.71 5.98 -29.90
C ALA A 4 2.36 6.60 -28.65
N TYR A 5 2.83 7.86 -28.72
CA TYR A 5 3.40 8.55 -27.56
C TYR A 5 2.41 8.64 -26.39
N ASN A 6 1.12 8.90 -26.65
CA ASN A 6 0.11 8.99 -25.59
C ASN A 6 -0.12 7.62 -24.91
N VAL A 7 -0.15 6.53 -25.69
CA VAL A 7 -0.25 5.16 -25.16
C VAL A 7 0.97 4.79 -24.32
N TYR A 8 2.19 5.12 -24.75
CA TYR A 8 3.41 4.85 -23.95
C TYR A 8 3.43 5.62 -22.62
N ASN A 9 2.99 6.89 -22.63
CA ASN A 9 2.89 7.68 -21.40
C ASN A 9 1.85 7.08 -20.43
N VAL A 10 0.69 6.66 -20.93
CA VAL A 10 -0.35 6.01 -20.10
C VAL A 10 0.17 4.69 -19.50
N GLN A 11 0.84 3.85 -20.30
CA GLN A 11 1.38 2.57 -19.82
C GLN A 11 2.44 2.76 -18.72
N TYR A 12 3.25 3.81 -18.82
CA TYR A 12 4.24 4.19 -17.81
C TYR A 12 3.57 4.51 -16.47
N TYR A 13 2.52 5.34 -16.45
CA TYR A 13 1.80 5.65 -15.21
C TYR A 13 1.26 4.40 -14.50
N PHE A 14 0.73 3.43 -15.26
CA PHE A 14 0.26 2.17 -14.67
C PHE A 14 1.38 1.30 -14.12
N PHE A 15 2.55 1.30 -14.73
CA PHE A 15 3.71 0.59 -14.21
C PHE A 15 4.18 1.17 -12.87
N PHE A 16 4.33 2.49 -12.76
CA PHE A 16 4.67 3.15 -11.49
C PHE A 16 3.59 2.92 -10.44
N LEU A 17 2.31 3.06 -10.81
CA LEU A 17 1.21 2.81 -9.89
C LEU A 17 1.21 1.38 -9.36
N ALA A 18 1.47 0.39 -10.22
CA ALA A 18 1.57 -1.01 -9.83
C ALA A 18 2.74 -1.27 -8.88
N GLU A 19 3.90 -0.64 -9.10
CA GLU A 19 5.05 -0.75 -8.21
C GLU A 19 4.75 -0.17 -6.81
N TYR A 20 4.14 1.03 -6.74
CA TYR A 20 3.71 1.61 -5.47
C TYR A 20 2.64 0.76 -4.76
N ALA A 21 1.69 0.19 -5.52
CA ALA A 21 0.69 -0.72 -4.97
C ALA A 21 1.33 -1.99 -4.39
N ASN A 22 2.35 -2.54 -5.06
CA ASN A 22 3.09 -3.70 -4.56
C ASN A 22 3.81 -3.39 -3.24
N ILE A 23 4.43 -2.22 -3.11
CA ILE A 23 5.08 -1.79 -1.87
C ILE A 23 4.06 -1.65 -0.74
N MET A 24 2.91 -1.01 -1.00
CA MET A 24 1.83 -0.92 -0.01
C MET A 24 1.29 -2.30 0.40
N LEU A 25 1.19 -3.24 -0.54
CA LEU A 25 0.72 -4.60 -0.29
C LEU A 25 1.70 -5.38 0.61
N ILE A 26 3.00 -5.31 0.32
CA ILE A 26 4.03 -5.97 1.14
C ILE A 26 4.04 -5.41 2.57
N ASN A 27 3.89 -4.09 2.74
CA ASN A 27 3.81 -3.47 4.06
C ASN A 27 2.53 -3.85 4.81
N THR A 28 1.42 -4.03 4.09
CA THR A 28 0.16 -4.55 4.64
C THR A 28 0.31 -5.99 5.11
N LEU A 29 0.89 -6.87 4.29
CA LEU A 29 1.13 -8.27 4.67
C LEU A 29 2.10 -8.37 5.86
N THR A 30 3.16 -7.57 5.87
CA THR A 30 4.10 -7.50 7.01
C THR A 30 3.39 -7.05 8.29
N THR A 31 2.49 -6.08 8.20
CA THR A 31 1.71 -5.60 9.35
C THR A 31 0.79 -6.70 9.91
N ILE A 32 0.12 -7.43 9.02
CA ILE A 32 -0.81 -8.51 9.40
C ILE A 32 -0.04 -9.67 10.02
N LEU A 33 1.06 -10.10 9.39
CA LEU A 33 1.82 -11.29 9.80
C LEU A 33 2.68 -11.06 11.04
N PHE A 34 3.32 -9.89 11.18
CA PHE A 34 4.30 -9.64 12.24
C PHE A 34 3.84 -8.66 13.31
N PHE A 35 3.03 -7.64 12.95
CA PHE A 35 2.61 -6.60 13.90
C PHE A 35 1.25 -6.85 14.54
N ASN A 36 0.49 -7.84 14.05
CA ASN A 36 -0.82 -8.25 14.53
C ASN A 36 -1.69 -7.08 15.06
N PRO A 37 -2.46 -6.39 14.19
CA PRO A 37 -3.30 -5.27 14.59
C PRO A 37 -4.39 -5.63 15.61
N SER A 38 -4.68 -6.93 15.82
CA SER A 38 -5.67 -7.43 16.80
C SER A 38 -5.11 -7.66 18.20
N PHE A 39 -3.82 -7.41 18.46
CA PHE A 39 -3.20 -7.66 19.77
C PHE A 39 -3.92 -6.93 20.93
N LEU A 40 -4.50 -5.76 20.66
CA LEU A 40 -5.19 -4.94 21.67
C LEU A 40 -6.72 -5.16 21.72
N ASN A 41 -7.26 -6.17 21.02
CA ASN A 41 -8.70 -6.39 20.86
C ASN A 41 -9.50 -5.09 20.58
N PRO A 42 -9.11 -4.32 19.54
CA PRO A 42 -9.85 -3.12 19.21
C PRO A 42 -11.28 -3.46 18.75
N PRO A 43 -12.23 -2.53 18.91
CA PRO A 43 -13.54 -2.62 18.27
C PRO A 43 -13.38 -2.91 16.76
N GLN A 44 -14.21 -3.79 16.19
CA GLN A 44 -14.10 -4.17 14.77
C GLN A 44 -14.18 -2.96 13.82
N GLU A 45 -14.86 -1.89 14.22
CA GLU A 45 -14.96 -0.63 13.48
C GLU A 45 -13.62 0.12 13.37
N LEU A 46 -12.73 -0.06 14.35
CA LEU A 46 -11.42 0.60 14.40
C LEU A 46 -10.29 -0.26 13.80
N PHE A 47 -10.55 -1.55 13.56
CA PHE A 47 -9.58 -2.46 12.97
C PHE A 47 -8.95 -1.94 11.66
N PRO A 48 -9.72 -1.49 10.64
CA PRO A 48 -9.12 -0.99 9.40
C PRO A 48 -8.30 0.29 9.61
N VAL A 49 -8.68 1.16 10.55
CA VAL A 49 -7.94 2.39 10.88
C VAL A 49 -6.61 2.05 11.54
N ILE A 50 -6.59 1.10 12.47
CA ILE A 50 -5.38 0.66 13.17
C ILE A 50 -4.42 -0.03 12.20
N LEU A 51 -4.95 -0.89 11.31
CA LEU A 51 -4.19 -1.52 10.25
C LEU A 51 -3.57 -0.46 9.33
N ALA A 52 -4.36 0.48 8.82
CA ALA A 52 -3.88 1.55 7.93
C ALA A 52 -2.79 2.41 8.61
N THR A 53 -2.96 2.74 9.89
CA THR A 53 -1.97 3.55 10.64
C THR A 53 -0.64 2.83 10.77
N LYS A 54 -0.65 1.52 11.06
CA LYS A 54 0.57 0.71 11.15
C LYS A 54 1.26 0.55 9.80
N VAL A 55 0.48 0.37 8.73
CA VAL A 55 1.01 0.31 7.36
C VAL A 55 1.64 1.64 6.96
N LEU A 56 1.01 2.78 7.28
CA LEU A 56 1.56 4.11 7.04
C LEU A 56 2.85 4.37 7.82
N LEU A 57 2.93 3.92 9.08
CA LEU A 57 4.16 3.97 9.86
C LEU A 57 5.30 3.20 9.20
N LEU A 58 5.04 2.00 8.67
CA LEU A 58 6.05 1.21 7.96
C LEU A 58 6.44 1.85 6.63
N LEU A 59 5.50 2.43 5.90
CA LEU A 59 5.78 3.19 4.68
C LEU A 59 6.69 4.39 4.97
N ALA A 60 6.39 5.17 6.01
CA ALA A 60 7.17 6.35 6.38
C ALA A 60 8.57 6.01 6.93
N GLY A 61 8.79 4.78 7.40
CA GLY A 61 10.12 4.31 7.84
C GLY A 61 11.00 3.73 6.73
N PHE A 62 10.42 3.42 5.56
CA PHE A 62 11.12 2.75 4.45
C PHE A 62 11.21 3.59 3.18
N LEU A 63 10.34 4.61 3.02
CA LEU A 63 10.39 5.63 1.97
C LEU A 63 11.35 6.75 2.36
#